data_AF-A0A9P6IPL3-F1
#
_entry.id   AF-A0A9P6IPL3-F1
#
_cell.length_a   1.000
_cell.length_b   1.000
_cell.length_c   1.000
_cell.angle_alpha   90.00
_cell.angle_beta   90.00
_cell.angle_gamma   90.00
#
_symmetry.space_group_name_H-M   'P 1'
#
loop_
_entity.id
_entity.type
_entity.pdbx_description
1 polymer ?
#
loop_
_entity_poly.entity_id
_entity_poly.type
_entity_poly.pdbx_seq_one_letter_code
_entity_poly.pdbx_strand_id
1 'polypeptide(L)'
;MTFDLLQTPLLVPETSKQPFQEFNRDLTIGANIGFNVVGFASVYANTSIGTVNLVNIPFNASTELSGLQSLGNPAPTITELQVVSGTPAGLTLAITVVIVNPSSISLSAGDIVLDLMYKGVRQGTVTMPKLAIIPGANTVNASSTIDPGASPEGLELLTLYTGGTGATVSIAGTPTSTVVDSLSLAFGALNIESQMPGLQSKLLAGASLIVLDTTLVNGLAETVVTVNNPFVPPMTILSIDSTITYGGAALGTVVSTFSSPPVIPGI
;
A
#
# COMPACT_ATOMS: atom_id res chain seq x y z
N MET A 1 -23.41 21.72 -29.09
CA MET A 1 -23.99 20.38 -28.96
C MET A 1 -23.08 19.58 -28.06
N THR A 2 -23.57 19.21 -26.88
CA THR A 2 -22.85 18.32 -25.97
C THR A 2 -23.32 16.91 -26.29
N PHE A 3 -22.41 16.01 -26.67
CA PHE A 3 -22.72 14.61 -26.84
C PHE A 3 -22.77 13.99 -25.44
N ASP A 4 -23.98 13.76 -24.92
CA ASP A 4 -24.21 13.13 -23.63
C ASP A 4 -24.71 11.71 -23.87
N LEU A 5 -23.91 10.73 -23.48
CA LEU A 5 -24.37 9.36 -23.35
C LEU A 5 -25.21 9.31 -22.07
N LEU A 6 -26.52 9.61 -22.18
CA LEU A 6 -27.53 9.34 -21.15
C LEU A 6 -27.18 8.02 -20.44
N GLN A 7 -27.26 7.94 -19.10
CA GLN A 7 -26.82 6.81 -18.23
C GLN A 7 -27.18 5.39 -18.73
N THR A 8 -26.57 4.99 -19.83
CA THR A 8 -26.84 3.75 -20.55
C THR A 8 -25.63 2.88 -20.26
N PRO A 9 -25.83 1.73 -19.59
CA PRO A 9 -24.73 0.84 -19.28
C PRO A 9 -23.96 0.47 -20.55
N LEU A 10 -22.63 0.56 -20.51
CA LEU A 10 -21.79 0.05 -21.58
C LEU A 10 -21.90 -1.49 -21.58
N LEU A 11 -22.59 -2.04 -22.57
CA LEU A 11 -22.64 -3.47 -22.78
C LEU A 11 -21.44 -3.92 -23.63
N VAL A 12 -20.56 -4.72 -23.05
CA VAL A 12 -19.41 -5.32 -23.75
C VAL A 12 -19.79 -6.74 -24.19
N PRO A 13 -19.89 -7.02 -25.50
CA PRO A 13 -20.15 -8.38 -25.99
C PRO A 13 -19.08 -9.37 -25.54
N GLU A 14 -19.43 -10.64 -25.38
CA GLU A 14 -18.49 -11.70 -24.95
C GLU A 14 -17.22 -11.74 -25.82
N THR A 15 -17.35 -11.60 -27.14
CA THR A 15 -16.24 -11.58 -28.10
C THR A 15 -15.29 -10.39 -27.92
N SER A 16 -15.70 -9.36 -27.18
CA SER A 16 -14.96 -8.11 -26.96
C SER A 16 -14.46 -7.95 -25.53
N LYS A 17 -14.70 -8.94 -24.64
CA LYS A 17 -14.23 -8.88 -23.25
C LYS A 17 -12.71 -8.78 -23.13
N GLN A 18 -11.97 -9.59 -23.88
CA GLN A 18 -10.50 -9.54 -23.85
C GLN A 18 -9.96 -8.19 -24.38
N PRO A 19 -10.36 -7.70 -25.57
CA PRO A 19 -9.97 -6.36 -26.01
C PRO A 19 -10.32 -5.25 -25.00
N PHE A 20 -11.45 -5.38 -24.30
CA PHE A 20 -11.83 -4.43 -23.26
C PHE A 20 -10.93 -4.51 -22.01
N GLN A 21 -10.53 -5.71 -21.59
CA GLN A 21 -9.55 -5.88 -20.51
C GLN A 21 -8.17 -5.32 -20.89
N GLU A 22 -7.73 -5.55 -22.13
CA GLU A 22 -6.49 -4.99 -22.67
C GLU A 22 -6.55 -3.46 -22.73
N PHE A 23 -7.67 -2.89 -23.18
CA PHE A 23 -7.92 -1.46 -23.12
C PHE A 23 -7.83 -0.91 -21.69
N ASN A 24 -8.47 -1.57 -20.71
CA ASN A 24 -8.39 -1.14 -19.30
C ASN A 24 -6.97 -1.24 -18.75
N ARG A 25 -6.20 -2.28 -19.13
CA ARG A 25 -4.79 -2.41 -18.78
C ARG A 25 -3.97 -1.25 -19.35
N ASP A 26 -4.13 -0.98 -20.64
CA ASP A 26 -3.36 0.05 -21.33
C ASP A 26 -3.72 1.44 -20.82
N LEU A 27 -4.99 1.68 -20.46
CA LEU A 27 -5.44 2.90 -19.78
C LEU A 27 -4.88 3.02 -18.36
N THR A 28 -4.70 1.89 -17.65
CA THR A 28 -4.18 1.89 -16.28
C THR A 28 -2.66 2.14 -16.26
N ILE A 29 -1.90 1.51 -17.16
CA ILE A 29 -0.44 1.59 -17.17
C ILE A 29 0.05 2.81 -17.95
N GLY A 30 -0.61 3.12 -19.07
CA GLY A 30 -0.21 4.15 -20.02
C GLY A 30 -0.50 5.57 -19.55
N ALA A 31 0.16 6.53 -20.21
CA ALA A 31 -0.06 7.96 -19.98
C ALA A 31 -1.24 8.50 -20.78
N ASN A 32 -1.39 8.07 -22.04
CA ASN A 32 -2.50 8.43 -22.90
C ASN A 32 -2.87 7.23 -23.77
N ILE A 33 -4.14 7.10 -24.11
CA ILE A 33 -4.65 6.12 -25.06
C ILE A 33 -5.58 6.80 -26.05
N GLY A 34 -5.40 6.50 -27.34
CA GLY A 34 -6.32 6.95 -28.38
C GLY A 34 -7.65 6.22 -28.22
N PHE A 35 -8.75 6.96 -28.20
CA PHE A 35 -10.10 6.43 -28.07
C PHE A 35 -10.93 6.87 -29.25
N ASN A 36 -11.38 5.91 -30.07
CA ASN A 36 -12.21 6.20 -31.23
C ASN A 36 -13.63 5.69 -31.00
N VAL A 37 -14.61 6.56 -31.24
CA VAL A 37 -16.03 6.23 -31.17
C VAL A 37 -16.61 6.32 -32.57
N VAL A 38 -17.03 5.17 -33.08
CA VAL A 38 -17.69 5.04 -34.37
C VAL A 38 -19.10 4.54 -34.13
N GLY A 39 -20.08 5.20 -34.74
CA GLY A 39 -21.46 4.79 -34.58
C GLY A 39 -22.42 5.57 -35.46
N PHE A 40 -23.70 5.47 -35.11
CA PHE A 40 -24.77 6.17 -35.77
C PHE A 40 -25.59 6.94 -34.74
N ALA A 41 -25.96 8.17 -35.06
CA ALA A 41 -26.82 9.01 -34.24
C ALA A 41 -28.19 9.17 -34.92
N SER A 42 -29.22 9.42 -34.09
CA SER A 42 -30.52 9.87 -34.58
C SER A 42 -30.88 11.19 -33.91
N VAL A 43 -31.31 12.16 -34.70
CA VAL A 43 -31.65 13.51 -34.25
C VAL A 43 -33.13 13.74 -34.46
N TYR A 44 -33.83 14.06 -33.36
CA TYR A 44 -35.22 14.46 -33.37
C TYR A 44 -35.28 15.96 -33.10
N ALA A 45 -35.73 16.74 -34.10
CA ALA A 45 -35.84 18.18 -34.00
C ALA A 45 -37.29 18.63 -34.25
N ASN A 46 -37.87 19.34 -33.27
CA ASN A 46 -39.13 20.04 -33.47
C ASN A 46 -38.85 21.41 -34.05
N THR A 47 -39.32 21.65 -35.27
CA THR A 47 -39.21 22.93 -35.96
C THR A 47 -40.58 23.60 -36.02
N SER A 48 -40.62 24.90 -36.30
CA SER A 48 -41.85 25.68 -36.46
C SER A 48 -42.75 25.17 -37.59
N ILE A 49 -42.23 24.32 -38.48
CA ILE A 49 -42.95 23.74 -39.63
C ILE A 49 -43.18 22.23 -39.51
N GLY A 50 -42.82 21.62 -38.38
CA GLY A 50 -43.01 20.18 -38.15
C GLY A 50 -41.80 19.50 -37.52
N THR A 51 -41.94 18.21 -37.26
CA THR A 51 -40.88 17.38 -36.69
C THR A 51 -39.97 16.84 -37.80
N VAL A 52 -38.68 17.10 -37.67
CA VAL A 52 -37.62 16.55 -38.51
C VAL A 52 -36.96 15.41 -37.75
N ASN A 53 -36.98 14.22 -38.32
CA ASN A 53 -36.28 13.05 -37.79
C ASN A 53 -35.17 12.64 -38.75
N LEU A 54 -33.93 12.80 -38.32
CA LEU A 54 -32.74 12.35 -39.06
C LEU A 54 -32.22 11.10 -38.36
N VAL A 55 -32.37 9.94 -38.98
CA VAL A 55 -31.89 8.65 -38.43
C VAL A 55 -30.62 8.20 -39.14
N ASN A 56 -29.84 7.34 -38.50
CA ASN A 56 -28.64 6.72 -39.06
C ASN A 56 -27.58 7.72 -39.55
N ILE A 57 -27.38 8.83 -38.82
CA ILE A 57 -26.30 9.77 -39.12
C ILE A 57 -24.97 9.12 -38.68
N PRO A 58 -24.09 8.69 -39.60
CA PRO A 58 -22.83 8.11 -39.21
C PRO A 58 -21.97 9.18 -38.55
N PHE A 59 -21.27 8.80 -37.49
CA PHE A 59 -20.23 9.64 -36.90
C PHE A 59 -19.00 8.79 -36.59
N ASN A 60 -17.84 9.44 -36.68
CA ASN A 60 -16.54 8.88 -36.36
C ASN A 60 -15.77 9.97 -35.63
N ALA A 61 -15.60 9.80 -34.33
CA ALA A 61 -15.01 10.79 -33.45
C ALA A 61 -13.84 10.16 -32.70
N SER A 62 -12.65 10.70 -32.92
CA SER A 62 -11.45 10.34 -32.16
C SER A 62 -11.23 11.34 -31.03
N THR A 63 -10.84 10.83 -29.87
CA THR A 63 -10.38 11.59 -28.73
C THR A 63 -9.18 10.88 -28.09
N GLU A 64 -8.57 11.51 -27.10
CA GLU A 64 -7.52 10.91 -26.29
C GLU A 64 -7.98 10.85 -24.85
N LEU A 65 -7.73 9.72 -24.20
CA LEU A 65 -7.98 9.54 -22.78
C LEU A 65 -6.63 9.57 -22.06
N SER A 66 -6.52 10.41 -21.05
CA SER A 66 -5.39 10.37 -20.13
C SER A 66 -5.51 9.12 -19.27
N GLY A 67 -4.43 8.34 -19.19
CA GLY A 67 -4.35 7.12 -18.39
C GLY A 67 -3.88 7.36 -16.96
N LEU A 68 -3.90 6.31 -16.15
CA LEU A 68 -3.57 6.37 -14.72
C LEU A 68 -2.06 6.33 -14.44
N GLN A 69 -1.21 6.07 -15.45
CA GLN A 69 0.25 5.98 -15.31
C GLN A 69 0.69 5.04 -14.19
N SER A 70 0.04 3.88 -14.11
CA SER A 70 0.19 2.86 -13.06
C SER A 70 -0.08 3.35 -11.63
N LEU A 71 -0.63 4.57 -11.45
CA LEU A 71 -0.73 5.27 -10.17
C LEU A 71 0.62 5.44 -9.45
N GLY A 72 1.72 5.32 -10.20
CA GLY A 72 3.10 5.42 -9.70
C GLY A 72 3.77 6.76 -10.06
N ASN A 73 3.06 7.66 -10.74
CA ASN A 73 3.59 8.96 -11.14
C ASN A 73 2.61 10.10 -10.83
N PRO A 74 2.79 10.83 -9.71
CA PRO A 74 3.83 10.63 -8.70
C PRO A 74 3.63 9.34 -7.88
N ALA A 75 4.71 8.85 -7.27
CA ALA A 75 4.67 7.66 -6.42
C ALA A 75 3.74 7.88 -5.21
N PRO A 76 2.97 6.85 -4.77
CA PRO A 76 2.14 6.96 -3.59
C PRO A 76 2.95 7.28 -2.34
N THR A 77 2.37 8.10 -1.46
CA THR A 77 3.00 8.51 -0.20
C THR A 77 2.29 7.87 0.98
N ILE A 78 3.00 7.04 1.75
CA ILE A 78 2.50 6.47 3.00
C ILE A 78 2.56 7.57 4.08
N THR A 79 1.40 8.06 4.51
CA THR A 79 1.30 9.12 5.51
C THR A 79 1.20 8.57 6.93
N GLU A 80 0.69 7.36 7.09
CA GLU A 80 0.58 6.69 8.38
C GLU A 80 0.81 5.18 8.22
N LEU A 81 1.54 4.60 9.16
CA LEU A 81 1.77 3.17 9.24
C LEU A 81 1.83 2.76 10.71
N GLN A 82 0.88 1.92 11.12
CA GLN A 82 0.73 1.47 12.50
C GLN A 82 0.62 -0.05 12.58
N VAL A 83 1.35 -0.66 13.52
CA VAL A 83 1.16 -2.07 13.86
C VAL A 83 -0.07 -2.19 14.77
N VAL A 84 -1.13 -2.81 14.26
CA VAL A 84 -2.42 -2.93 14.97
C VAL A 84 -2.65 -4.32 15.57
N SER A 85 -1.93 -5.33 15.10
CA SER A 85 -1.95 -6.69 15.67
C SER A 85 -0.61 -7.39 15.44
N GLY A 86 -0.23 -8.27 16.36
CA GLY A 86 0.95 -9.12 16.26
C GLY A 86 0.68 -10.49 16.86
N THR A 87 0.94 -11.55 16.09
CA THR A 87 0.82 -12.95 16.50
C THR A 87 2.06 -13.72 16.06
N PRO A 88 2.28 -14.96 16.53
CA PRO A 88 3.35 -15.81 15.99
C PRO A 88 3.25 -16.07 14.48
N ALA A 89 2.07 -15.87 13.87
CA ALA A 89 1.86 -16.03 12.44
C ALA A 89 2.17 -14.76 11.62
N GLY A 90 2.41 -13.63 12.27
CA GLY A 90 2.73 -12.37 11.58
C GLY A 90 2.14 -11.12 12.24
N LEU A 91 2.37 -10.00 11.57
CA LEU A 91 1.92 -8.66 11.95
C LEU A 91 0.81 -8.17 11.02
N THR A 92 -0.15 -7.45 11.59
CA THR A 92 -1.13 -6.68 10.82
C THR A 92 -0.83 -5.20 10.96
N LEU A 93 -0.75 -4.53 9.81
CA LEU A 93 -0.47 -3.10 9.70
C LEU A 93 -1.74 -2.38 9.22
N ALA A 94 -2.07 -1.26 9.85
CA ALA A 94 -2.97 -0.25 9.29
C ALA A 94 -2.13 0.81 8.57
N ILE A 95 -2.51 1.15 7.34
CA ILE A 95 -1.75 2.02 6.45
C ILE A 95 -2.69 3.08 5.89
N THR A 96 -2.29 4.34 5.97
CA THR A 96 -2.92 5.45 5.25
C THR A 96 -1.97 5.88 4.15
N VAL A 97 -2.43 5.84 2.90
CA VAL A 97 -1.64 6.20 1.72
C VAL A 97 -2.34 7.25 0.88
N VAL A 98 -1.58 8.21 0.38
CA VAL A 98 -2.05 9.19 -0.60
C VAL A 98 -1.62 8.72 -1.99
N ILE A 99 -2.61 8.50 -2.87
CA ILE A 99 -2.43 8.10 -4.26
C ILE A 99 -2.93 9.24 -5.15
N VAL A 100 -2.13 9.66 -6.11
CA VAL A 100 -2.50 10.72 -7.07
C VAL A 100 -2.94 10.08 -8.37
N ASN A 101 -4.15 10.41 -8.82
CA ASN A 101 -4.65 10.07 -10.14
C ASN A 101 -4.35 11.23 -11.11
N PRO A 102 -3.42 11.05 -12.07
CA PRO A 102 -3.08 12.07 -13.04
C PRO A 102 -4.10 12.18 -14.19
N SER A 103 -5.07 11.26 -14.27
CA SER A 103 -6.06 11.23 -15.36
C SER A 103 -7.28 12.10 -15.09
N SER A 104 -8.11 12.27 -16.12
CA SER A 104 -9.46 12.86 -16.03
C SER A 104 -10.54 11.82 -15.70
N ILE A 105 -10.17 10.54 -15.53
CA ILE A 105 -11.10 9.42 -15.36
C ILE A 105 -11.10 8.98 -13.90
N SER A 106 -12.28 8.59 -13.40
CA SER A 106 -12.40 7.96 -12.08
C SER A 106 -12.40 6.44 -12.20
N LEU A 107 -11.66 5.76 -11.33
CA LEU A 107 -11.61 4.31 -11.22
C LEU A 107 -12.41 3.86 -9.99
N SER A 108 -13.22 2.82 -10.14
CA SER A 108 -13.87 2.10 -9.04
C SER A 108 -13.60 0.61 -9.23
N ALA A 109 -12.80 0.03 -8.34
CA ALA A 109 -12.25 -1.32 -8.52
C ALA A 109 -12.71 -2.32 -7.46
N GLY A 110 -13.58 -1.90 -6.54
CA GLY A 110 -14.06 -2.75 -5.45
C GLY A 110 -12.94 -3.07 -4.46
N ASP A 111 -13.01 -4.23 -3.82
CA ASP A 111 -11.97 -4.68 -2.90
C ASP A 111 -10.76 -5.18 -3.69
N ILE A 112 -9.58 -4.64 -3.35
CA ILE A 112 -8.31 -4.93 -4.02
C ILE A 112 -7.36 -5.62 -3.06
N VAL A 113 -6.69 -6.66 -3.55
CA VAL A 113 -5.62 -7.37 -2.83
C VAL A 113 -4.36 -7.42 -3.69
N LEU A 114 -3.27 -6.86 -3.20
CA LEU A 114 -1.97 -6.80 -3.87
C LEU A 114 -0.92 -7.49 -3.01
N ASP A 115 0.16 -7.95 -3.63
CA ASP A 115 1.30 -8.52 -2.93
C ASP A 115 2.26 -7.42 -2.48
N LEU A 116 2.66 -7.44 -1.21
CA LEU A 116 3.72 -6.58 -0.68
C LEU A 116 5.06 -7.19 -1.03
N MET A 117 5.91 -6.44 -1.72
CA MET A 117 7.22 -6.86 -2.18
C MET A 117 8.32 -6.02 -1.54
N TYR A 118 9.40 -6.68 -1.12
CA TYR A 118 10.64 -6.03 -0.69
C TYR A 118 11.82 -6.77 -1.33
N LYS A 119 12.69 -6.03 -2.04
CA LYS A 119 13.82 -6.58 -2.82
C LYS A 119 13.41 -7.73 -3.77
N GLY A 120 12.21 -7.66 -4.34
CA GLY A 120 11.68 -8.70 -5.23
C GLY A 120 11.14 -9.95 -4.54
N VAL A 121 11.18 -10.01 -3.21
CA VAL A 121 10.62 -11.11 -2.41
C VAL A 121 9.27 -10.69 -1.82
N ARG A 122 8.27 -11.56 -1.96
CA ARG A 122 6.94 -11.34 -1.39
C ARG A 122 7.00 -11.44 0.13
N GLN A 123 6.61 -10.36 0.79
CA GLN A 123 6.57 -10.26 2.26
C GLN A 123 5.18 -10.47 2.83
N GLY A 124 4.14 -10.22 2.03
CA GLY A 124 2.78 -10.25 2.54
C GLY A 124 1.76 -9.81 1.51
N THR A 125 0.60 -9.40 2.01
CA THR A 125 -0.51 -8.87 1.20
C THR A 125 -0.97 -7.53 1.71
N VAL A 126 -1.34 -6.64 0.80
CA VAL A 126 -1.98 -5.35 1.08
C VAL A 126 -3.39 -5.39 0.54
N THR A 127 -4.36 -5.12 1.40
CA THR A 127 -5.78 -5.06 1.06
C THR A 127 -6.27 -3.61 1.12
N MET A 128 -6.99 -3.19 0.07
CA MET A 128 -7.63 -1.88 -0.02
C MET A 128 -9.13 -2.11 -0.27
N PRO A 129 -9.99 -1.99 0.75
CA PRO A 129 -11.41 -2.19 0.59
C PRO A 129 -12.04 -1.04 -0.20
N LYS A 130 -12.97 -1.37 -1.10
CA LYS A 130 -13.77 -0.41 -1.88
C LYS A 130 -12.94 0.69 -2.54
N LEU A 131 -11.84 0.31 -3.20
CA LEU A 131 -10.93 1.23 -3.84
C LEU A 131 -11.67 2.04 -4.92
N ALA A 132 -11.74 3.34 -4.70
CA ALA A 132 -12.21 4.33 -5.64
C ALA A 132 -11.19 5.46 -5.72
N ILE A 133 -10.78 5.80 -6.94
CA ILE A 133 -9.73 6.77 -7.22
C ILE A 133 -10.28 7.80 -8.21
N ILE A 134 -10.49 9.03 -7.74
CA ILE A 134 -10.95 10.16 -8.56
C ILE A 134 -9.76 11.00 -9.02
N PRO A 135 -9.89 11.84 -10.07
CA PRO A 135 -8.83 12.75 -10.49
C PRO A 135 -8.23 13.56 -9.33
N GLY A 136 -6.90 13.64 -9.26
CA GLY A 136 -6.18 14.33 -8.18
C GLY A 136 -5.78 13.41 -7.02
N ALA A 137 -5.55 13.99 -5.84
CA ALA A 137 -5.07 13.27 -4.67
C ALA A 137 -6.20 12.54 -3.94
N ASN A 138 -5.97 11.26 -3.63
CA ASN A 138 -6.91 10.38 -2.93
C ASN A 138 -6.24 9.83 -1.68
N THR A 139 -6.90 9.95 -0.53
CA THR A 139 -6.46 9.28 0.70
C THR A 139 -7.14 7.91 0.77
N VAL A 140 -6.34 6.85 0.81
CA VAL A 140 -6.80 5.46 0.81
C VAL A 140 -6.32 4.79 2.08
N ASN A 141 -7.24 4.11 2.76
CA ASN A 141 -6.91 3.25 3.90
C ASN A 141 -6.69 1.83 3.40
N ALA A 142 -5.58 1.24 3.83
CA ALA A 142 -5.18 -0.10 3.50
C ALA A 142 -4.81 -0.87 4.77
N SER A 143 -4.85 -2.20 4.68
CA SER A 143 -4.32 -3.08 5.71
C SER A 143 -3.32 -4.04 5.09
N SER A 144 -2.19 -4.28 5.77
CA SER A 144 -1.21 -5.26 5.34
C SER A 144 -1.07 -6.38 6.35
N THR A 145 -0.86 -7.61 5.87
CA THR A 145 -0.43 -8.74 6.70
C THR A 145 0.92 -9.22 6.20
N ILE A 146 1.91 -9.25 7.11
CA ILE A 146 3.29 -9.64 6.84
C ILE A 146 3.73 -10.69 7.87
N ASP A 147 4.51 -11.68 7.43
CA ASP A 147 5.27 -12.55 8.33
C ASP A 147 6.77 -12.22 8.18
N PRO A 148 7.31 -11.32 9.02
CA PRO A 148 8.72 -10.95 8.94
C PRO A 148 9.65 -12.14 9.16
N GLY A 149 9.23 -13.15 9.93
CA GLY A 149 10.05 -14.31 10.26
C GLY A 149 10.17 -15.33 9.12
N ALA A 150 9.34 -15.21 8.09
CA ALA A 150 9.32 -16.15 6.96
C ALA A 150 10.53 -16.00 6.01
N SER A 151 11.22 -14.87 6.03
CA SER A 151 12.38 -14.63 5.14
C SER A 151 13.42 -13.68 5.77
N PRO A 152 14.70 -13.77 5.35
CA PRO A 152 15.71 -12.78 5.73
C PRO A 152 15.33 -11.35 5.36
N GLU A 153 14.70 -11.15 4.20
CA GLU A 153 14.21 -9.86 3.72
C GLU A 153 13.10 -9.30 4.61
N GLY A 154 12.21 -10.16 5.11
CA GLY A 154 11.18 -9.79 6.06
C GLY A 154 11.75 -9.32 7.40
N LEU A 155 12.74 -10.03 7.93
CA LEU A 155 13.46 -9.63 9.14
C LEU A 155 14.23 -8.32 8.94
N GLU A 156 14.87 -8.13 7.78
CA GLU A 156 15.53 -6.88 7.43
C GLU A 156 14.52 -5.72 7.40
N LEU A 157 13.36 -5.91 6.75
CA LEU A 157 12.32 -4.89 6.66
C LEU A 157 11.79 -4.50 8.05
N LEU A 158 11.55 -5.47 8.93
CA LEU A 158 11.17 -5.23 10.32
C LEU A 158 12.28 -4.49 11.10
N THR A 159 13.54 -4.84 10.87
CA THR A 159 14.71 -4.19 11.50
C THR A 159 14.83 -2.73 11.07
N LEU A 160 14.68 -2.45 9.77
CA LEU A 160 14.68 -1.08 9.25
C LEU A 160 13.54 -0.26 9.88
N TYR A 161 12.33 -0.81 9.85
CA TYR A 161 11.15 -0.16 10.43
C TYR A 161 11.38 0.17 11.92
N THR A 162 11.69 -0.83 12.74
CA THR A 162 11.88 -0.67 14.20
C THR A 162 13.11 0.17 14.55
N GLY A 163 14.12 0.20 13.69
CA GLY A 163 15.30 1.07 13.80
C GLY A 163 15.07 2.52 13.36
N GLY A 164 13.85 2.87 12.92
CA GLY A 164 13.50 4.22 12.48
C GLY A 164 14.02 4.57 11.08
N THR A 165 14.44 3.58 10.30
CA THR A 165 14.91 3.76 8.92
C THR A 165 13.81 3.34 7.94
N GLY A 166 13.51 4.20 6.97
CA GLY A 166 12.57 3.85 5.90
C GLY A 166 13.13 2.81 4.93
N ALA A 167 12.25 2.19 4.14
CA ALA A 167 12.62 1.23 3.12
C ALA A 167 11.79 1.45 1.85
N THR A 168 12.39 1.21 0.68
CA THR A 168 11.65 1.15 -0.59
C THR A 168 10.94 -0.20 -0.67
N VAL A 169 9.62 -0.17 -0.80
CA VAL A 169 8.76 -1.33 -0.97
C VAL A 169 7.94 -1.16 -2.24
N SER A 170 7.43 -2.25 -2.79
CA SER A 170 6.44 -2.16 -3.87
C SER A 170 5.22 -3.01 -3.59
N ILE A 171 4.10 -2.64 -4.21
CA ILE A 171 2.91 -3.48 -4.29
C ILE A 171 2.77 -3.98 -5.71
N ALA A 172 2.63 -5.30 -5.86
CA ALA A 172 2.48 -5.95 -7.15
C ALA A 172 1.10 -6.60 -7.24
N GLY A 173 0.43 -6.42 -8.37
CA GLY A 173 -0.85 -7.08 -8.61
C GLY A 173 -0.71 -8.41 -9.34
N THR A 174 -1.78 -9.19 -9.26
CA THR A 174 -1.96 -10.46 -9.97
C THR A 174 -3.32 -10.43 -10.69
N PRO A 175 -3.59 -11.36 -11.62
CA PRO A 175 -4.90 -11.41 -12.28
C PRO A 175 -6.09 -11.58 -11.32
N THR A 176 -5.84 -12.03 -10.09
CA THR A 176 -6.85 -12.22 -9.03
C THR A 176 -6.89 -11.07 -8.02
N SER A 177 -6.18 -9.97 -8.27
CA SER A 177 -6.12 -8.82 -7.37
C SER A 177 -7.43 -8.04 -7.25
N THR A 178 -8.37 -8.26 -8.15
CA THR A 178 -9.73 -7.68 -8.13
C THR A 178 -10.74 -8.75 -8.54
N VAL A 179 -11.96 -8.64 -8.01
CA VAL A 179 -13.12 -9.44 -8.45
C VAL A 179 -13.78 -8.87 -9.70
N VAL A 180 -13.37 -7.68 -10.16
CA VAL A 180 -13.92 -7.05 -11.35
C VAL A 180 -13.21 -7.60 -12.59
N ASP A 181 -13.86 -8.53 -13.29
CA ASP A 181 -13.29 -9.25 -14.43
C ASP A 181 -12.65 -8.33 -15.48
N SER A 182 -13.29 -7.20 -15.81
CA SER A 182 -12.79 -6.25 -16.81
C SER A 182 -11.48 -5.55 -16.42
N LEU A 183 -11.14 -5.58 -15.12
CA LEU A 183 -9.95 -4.94 -14.54
C LEU A 183 -8.85 -5.94 -14.17
N SER A 184 -9.08 -7.25 -14.34
CA SER A 184 -8.12 -8.30 -13.98
C SER A 184 -6.74 -8.11 -14.62
N LEU A 185 -6.67 -7.83 -15.92
CA LEU A 185 -5.40 -7.54 -16.61
C LEU A 185 -4.76 -6.23 -16.18
N ALA A 186 -5.59 -5.23 -15.83
CA ALA A 186 -5.10 -3.93 -15.39
C ALA A 186 -4.41 -4.03 -14.03
N PHE A 187 -5.09 -4.62 -13.03
CA PHE A 187 -4.50 -4.83 -11.71
C PHE A 187 -3.38 -5.86 -11.75
N GLY A 188 -3.49 -6.91 -12.57
CA GLY A 188 -2.43 -7.91 -12.72
C GLY A 188 -1.12 -7.38 -13.30
N ALA A 189 -1.12 -6.19 -13.89
CA ALA A 189 0.07 -5.54 -14.43
C ALA A 189 0.59 -4.39 -13.54
N LEU A 190 -0.06 -4.10 -12.41
CA LEU A 190 0.40 -3.07 -11.50
C LEU A 190 1.66 -3.51 -10.77
N ASN A 191 2.65 -2.63 -10.74
CA ASN A 191 3.79 -2.69 -9.84
C ASN A 191 4.09 -1.25 -9.42
N ILE A 192 3.82 -0.93 -8.16
CA ILE A 192 3.85 0.44 -7.66
C ILE A 192 4.84 0.51 -6.51
N GLU A 193 5.92 1.28 -6.70
CA GLU A 193 6.91 1.54 -5.67
C GLU A 193 6.46 2.67 -4.73
N SER A 194 6.81 2.55 -3.45
CA SER A 194 6.58 3.59 -2.44
C SER A 194 7.66 3.51 -1.35
N GLN A 195 7.75 4.57 -0.55
CA GLN A 195 8.66 4.66 0.58
C GLN A 195 7.92 4.31 1.87
N MET A 196 8.22 3.13 2.44
CA MET A 196 7.78 2.77 3.78
C MET A 196 8.52 3.64 4.80
N PRO A 197 7.82 4.37 5.69
CA PRO A 197 8.47 5.14 6.73
C PRO A 197 9.06 4.23 7.80
N GLY A 198 10.14 4.69 8.43
CA GLY A 198 10.61 4.09 9.68
C GLY A 198 9.69 4.45 10.85
N LEU A 199 9.78 3.67 11.93
CA LEU A 199 9.08 3.94 13.17
C LEU A 199 9.58 5.26 13.78
N GLN A 200 8.67 6.20 13.99
CA GLN A 200 9.03 7.56 14.46
C GLN A 200 9.35 7.59 15.96
N SER A 201 8.81 6.65 16.73
CA SER A 201 9.06 6.52 18.16
C SER A 201 10.08 5.42 18.44
N LYS A 202 11.13 5.74 19.20
CA LYS A 202 12.14 4.75 19.56
C LYS A 202 11.55 3.69 20.49
N LEU A 203 11.72 2.42 20.13
CA LEU A 203 11.42 1.30 21.02
C LEU A 203 12.32 1.32 22.26
N LEU A 204 13.61 1.57 22.05
CA LEU A 204 14.57 1.75 23.12
C LEU A 204 14.67 3.25 23.44
N ALA A 205 13.99 3.68 24.51
CA ALA A 205 14.00 5.08 24.93
C ALA A 205 15.33 5.47 25.61
N GLY A 206 15.97 4.51 26.28
CA GLY A 206 17.29 4.72 26.89
C GLY A 206 17.85 3.48 27.55
N ALA A 207 19.15 3.51 27.81
CA ALA A 207 19.86 2.53 28.63
C ALA A 207 20.81 3.28 29.55
N SER A 208 20.96 2.83 30.79
CA SER A 208 21.86 3.42 31.77
C SER A 208 22.57 2.31 32.55
N LEU A 209 23.87 2.50 32.77
CA LEU A 209 24.67 1.66 33.63
C LEU A 209 24.86 2.37 34.98
N ILE A 210 24.50 1.71 36.05
CA ILE A 210 24.62 2.20 37.41
C ILE A 210 25.76 1.43 38.08
N VAL A 211 26.79 2.18 38.47
CA VAL A 211 27.88 1.65 39.30
C VAL A 211 27.36 1.59 40.73
N LEU A 212 27.29 0.37 41.28
CA LEU A 212 26.88 0.11 42.65
C LEU A 212 28.07 0.25 43.59
N ASP A 213 27.81 0.52 44.88
CA ASP A 213 28.87 0.56 45.90
C ASP A 213 29.66 -0.76 45.98
N THR A 214 29.02 -1.88 45.62
CA THR A 214 29.64 -3.21 45.59
C THR A 214 30.38 -3.52 44.29
N THR A 215 30.23 -2.71 43.23
CA THR A 215 30.75 -3.04 41.90
C THR A 215 32.26 -3.25 41.90
N LEU A 216 33.02 -2.47 42.69
CA LEU A 216 34.48 -2.64 42.81
C LEU A 216 34.89 -3.93 43.53
N VAL A 217 33.97 -4.58 44.24
CA VAL A 217 34.22 -5.82 45.00
C VAL A 217 33.79 -7.05 44.21
N ASN A 218 32.61 -7.02 43.60
CA ASN A 218 32.03 -8.19 42.92
C ASN A 218 32.01 -8.09 41.39
N GLY A 219 32.40 -6.95 40.82
CA GLY A 219 32.39 -6.72 39.37
C GLY A 219 31.00 -6.55 38.75
N LEU A 220 29.94 -6.44 39.56
CA LEU A 220 28.56 -6.33 39.08
C LEU A 220 28.10 -4.88 39.05
N ALA A 221 27.60 -4.44 37.90
CA ALA A 221 26.92 -3.16 37.72
C ALA A 221 25.45 -3.40 37.36
N GLU A 222 24.59 -2.47 37.72
CA GLU A 222 23.16 -2.55 37.38
C GLU A 222 22.92 -1.87 36.03
N THR A 223 22.09 -2.48 35.18
CA THR A 223 21.68 -1.88 33.91
C THR A 223 20.19 -1.62 33.91
N VAL A 224 19.80 -0.37 33.67
CA VAL A 224 18.41 0.03 33.50
C VAL A 224 18.15 0.26 32.02
N VAL A 225 17.16 -0.43 31.48
CA VAL A 225 16.71 -0.26 30.09
C VAL A 225 15.28 0.27 30.11
N THR A 226 15.07 1.40 29.44
CA THR A 226 13.74 1.98 29.24
C THR A 226 13.24 1.61 27.85
N VAL A 227 12.15 0.86 27.81
CA VAL A 227 11.49 0.45 26.57
C VAL A 227 10.15 1.18 26.47
N ASN A 228 9.86 1.72 25.30
CA ASN A 228 8.58 2.30 24.94
C ASN A 228 7.94 1.43 23.86
N ASN A 229 6.65 1.11 24.00
CA ASN A 229 5.92 0.34 22.99
C ASN A 229 4.98 1.27 22.20
N PRO A 230 5.36 1.71 20.99
CA PRO A 230 4.55 2.56 20.13
C PRO A 230 3.54 1.77 19.27
N PHE A 231 3.41 0.46 19.49
CA PHE A 231 2.44 -0.37 18.79
C PHE A 231 1.12 -0.42 19.57
N VAL A 232 0.02 -0.70 18.87
CA VAL A 232 -1.28 -0.94 19.53
C VAL A 232 -1.26 -2.25 20.34
N PRO A 233 -0.77 -3.39 19.82
CA PRO A 233 -0.72 -4.61 20.63
C PRO A 233 0.33 -4.51 21.74
N PRO A 234 0.10 -5.20 22.88
CA PRO A 234 1.11 -5.32 23.91
C PRO A 234 2.33 -6.09 23.39
N MET A 235 3.51 -5.71 23.87
CA MET A 235 4.77 -6.35 23.54
C MET A 235 5.27 -7.18 24.70
N THR A 236 5.63 -8.44 24.45
CA THR A 236 6.23 -9.31 25.48
C THR A 236 7.74 -9.43 25.23
N ILE A 237 8.56 -9.12 26.24
CA ILE A 237 10.01 -9.26 26.14
C ILE A 237 10.40 -10.67 26.60
N LEU A 238 10.82 -11.52 25.66
CA LEU A 238 11.17 -12.91 25.96
C LEU A 238 12.59 -13.05 26.54
N SER A 239 13.52 -12.27 26.00
CA SER A 239 14.90 -12.22 26.45
C SER A 239 15.52 -10.86 26.12
N ILE A 240 16.61 -10.55 26.83
CA ILE A 240 17.49 -9.42 26.53
C ILE A 240 18.88 -9.99 26.35
N ASP A 241 19.51 -9.68 25.23
CA ASP A 241 20.92 -9.95 24.97
C ASP A 241 21.57 -8.64 24.51
N SER A 242 22.48 -8.11 25.32
CA SER A 242 23.09 -6.81 25.10
C SER A 242 24.57 -6.81 25.46
N THR A 243 25.36 -6.00 24.74
CA THR A 243 26.76 -5.74 25.04
C THR A 243 26.94 -4.27 25.38
N ILE A 244 27.55 -4.00 26.53
CA ILE A 244 27.86 -2.65 27.01
C ILE A 244 29.27 -2.31 26.56
N THR A 245 29.45 -1.17 25.91
CA THR A 245 30.77 -0.70 25.45
C THR A 245 31.03 0.73 25.89
N TYR A 246 32.29 1.08 26.12
CA TYR A 246 32.74 2.45 26.38
C TYR A 246 34.04 2.71 25.62
N GLY A 247 34.06 3.75 24.78
CA GLY A 247 35.24 4.08 23.95
C GLY A 247 35.68 2.94 23.02
N GLY A 248 34.75 2.07 22.59
CA GLY A 248 35.05 0.89 21.77
C GLY A 248 35.51 -0.36 22.54
N ALA A 249 35.74 -0.26 23.86
CA ALA A 249 36.04 -1.40 24.71
C ALA A 249 34.74 -2.02 25.27
N ALA A 250 34.61 -3.34 25.20
CA ALA A 250 33.51 -4.06 25.83
C ALA A 250 33.68 -4.05 27.35
N LEU A 251 32.67 -3.54 28.06
CA LEU A 251 32.63 -3.47 29.52
C LEU A 251 31.89 -4.65 30.14
N GLY A 252 30.97 -5.27 29.40
CA GLY A 252 30.21 -6.42 29.88
C GLY A 252 29.04 -6.77 28.95
N THR A 253 28.33 -7.83 29.31
CA THR A 253 27.12 -8.27 28.61
C THR A 253 25.96 -8.41 29.59
N VAL A 254 24.75 -8.21 29.10
CA VAL A 254 23.51 -8.50 29.79
C VAL A 254 22.80 -9.58 29.00
N VAL A 255 22.74 -10.78 29.55
CA VAL A 255 21.93 -11.88 29.01
C VAL A 255 20.90 -12.24 30.05
N SER A 256 19.62 -12.02 29.73
CA SER A 256 18.50 -12.28 30.62
C SER A 256 17.40 -13.01 29.88
N THR A 257 16.94 -14.12 30.47
CA THR A 257 15.72 -14.83 30.08
C THR A 257 14.73 -14.74 31.22
N PHE A 258 13.45 -14.57 30.91
CA PHE A 258 12.42 -14.34 31.91
C PHE A 258 11.56 -15.59 32.10
N SER A 259 11.48 -16.10 33.33
CA SER A 259 10.53 -17.17 33.69
C SER A 259 9.07 -16.69 33.64
N SER A 260 8.86 -15.39 33.86
CA SER A 260 7.62 -14.66 33.61
C SER A 260 7.94 -13.42 32.77
N PRO A 261 7.84 -13.51 31.43
CA PRO A 261 8.17 -12.42 30.51
C PRO A 261 7.42 -11.12 30.84
N PRO A 262 8.11 -9.98 30.98
CA PRO A 262 7.44 -8.70 31.18
C PRO A 262 6.66 -8.30 29.92
N VAL A 263 5.48 -7.73 30.15
CA VAL A 263 4.58 -7.24 29.10
C VAL A 263 4.56 -5.72 29.16
N ILE A 264 4.87 -5.09 28.03
CA ILE A 264 4.83 -3.64 27.86
C ILE A 264 3.52 -3.29 27.14
N PRO A 265 2.61 -2.55 27.79
CA PRO A 265 1.34 -2.17 27.18
C PRO A 265 1.58 -1.35 25.91
N GLY A 266 0.70 -1.49 24.93
CA GLY A 266 0.70 -0.65 23.73
C GLY A 266 0.09 0.74 23.98
N ILE A 267 0.04 1.54 22.91
CA ILE A 267 -0.62 2.85 22.87
C ILE A 267 -2.13 2.75 22.56
#